data_AF-A0A267DTF3-F1
#
_entry.id   AF-A0A267DTF3-F1
#
_cell.length_a   1.000
_cell.length_b   1.000
_cell.length_c   1.000
_cell.angle_alpha   90.00
_cell.angle_beta   90.00
_cell.angle_gamma   90.00
#
_symmetry.space_group_name_H-M   'P 1'
#
loop_
_entity.id
_entity.type
_entity.pdbx_description
1 polymer ?
#
loop_
_entity_poly.entity_id
_entity_poly.type
_entity_poly.pdbx_seq_one_letter_code
_entity_poly.pdbx_strand_id
1 'polypeptide(L)' 'MCLNSLPSQVATPDCCPHHRFCPPCLRSWAAGTRICPLDRRPFRMLQVRALTQPDTVLSSELATGSSKADARMY' A
#
# COMPACT_ATOMS: atom_id res chain seq x y z
N MET A 1 -14.04 -1.11 -10.28
CA MET A 1 -12.97 -0.43 -9.50
C MET A 1 -13.44 -0.32 -8.07
N CYS A 2 -12.56 -0.51 -7.08
CA CYS A 2 -12.94 -0.76 -5.68
C CYS A 2 -13.55 0.43 -4.92
N LEU A 3 -13.43 1.68 -5.41
CA LEU A 3 -13.88 2.94 -4.75
C LEU A 3 -13.35 3.16 -3.30
N ASN A 4 -12.53 2.25 -2.78
CA ASN A 4 -11.94 2.29 -1.46
C ASN A 4 -10.72 3.23 -1.44
N SER A 5 -10.40 3.81 -0.28
CA SER A 5 -9.21 4.64 -0.08
C SER A 5 -7.95 3.97 -0.60
N LEU A 6 -7.08 4.77 -1.21
CA LEU A 6 -5.88 4.32 -1.94
C LEU A 6 -5.07 3.34 -1.08
N PRO A 7 -4.93 2.07 -1.51
CA PRO A 7 -4.12 1.12 -0.78
C PRO A 7 -2.64 1.53 -0.80
N SER A 8 -1.85 0.96 0.11
CA SER A 8 -0.39 1.13 0.18
C SER A 8 0.34 0.70 -1.10
N GLN A 9 -0.36 0.11 -2.06
CA GLN A 9 0.16 -0.27 -3.37
C GLN A 9 -0.80 0.15 -4.47
N VAL A 10 -0.27 0.67 -5.57
CA VAL A 10 -1.02 1.03 -6.77
C VAL A 10 -0.53 0.22 -7.95
N ALA A 11 -1.46 -0.19 -8.80
CA ALA A 11 -1.17 -0.84 -10.07
C ALA A 11 -1.51 0.11 -11.23
N THR A 12 -0.59 0.23 -12.17
CA THR A 12 -0.68 1.06 -13.38
C THR A 12 -0.40 0.19 -14.60
N PRO A 13 -1.25 0.23 -15.64
CA PRO A 13 -0.94 -0.45 -16.90
C PRO A 13 0.21 0.26 -17.63
N ASP A 14 1.04 -0.50 -18.33
CA ASP A 14 2.20 0.02 -19.09
C ASP A 14 1.81 1.08 -20.14
N CYS A 15 0.62 0.93 -20.75
CA CYS A 15 0.13 1.89 -21.74
C CYS A 15 -0.30 3.24 -21.14
N CYS A 16 -0.65 3.28 -19.84
CA CYS A 16 -1.22 4.46 -19.18
C CYS A 16 -0.65 4.59 -17.75
N PRO A 17 0.59 5.08 -17.59
CA PRO A 17 1.26 5.15 -16.29
C PRO A 17 0.62 6.16 -15.32
N HIS A 18 -0.18 7.09 -15.83
CA HIS A 18 -0.91 8.06 -15.01
C HIS A 18 -2.16 7.47 -14.35
N HIS A 19 -2.67 6.34 -14.87
CA HIS A 19 -3.89 5.70 -14.38
C HIS A 19 -3.60 4.69 -13.28
N ARG A 20 -3.89 5.10 -12.05
CA ARG A 20 -3.59 4.35 -10.83
C ARG A 20 -4.85 3.61 -10.36
N PHE A 21 -4.72 2.30 -10.16
CA PHE A 21 -5.79 1.45 -9.68
C PHE A 21 -5.34 0.60 -8.49
N CYS A 22 -6.29 0.10 -7.71
CA CYS A 22 -6.00 -0.91 -6.70
C CYS A 22 -5.49 -2.21 -7.38
N PRO A 23 -4.34 -2.77 -6.96
CA PRO A 23 -3.76 -3.99 -7.55
C PRO A 23 -4.73 -5.17 -7.68
N PRO A 24 -5.55 -5.52 -6.65
CA PRO A 24 -6.48 -6.64 -6.79
C PRO A 24 -7.57 -6.38 -7.85
N CYS A 25 -8.05 -5.14 -7.98
CA CYS A 25 -9.05 -4.81 -9.00
C CYS A 25 -8.47 -4.84 -10.40
N LEU A 26 -7.28 -4.26 -10.60
CA LEU A 26 -6.68 -4.22 -11.92
C LEU A 26 -6.26 -5.61 -12.39
N ARG A 27 -5.81 -6.49 -11.47
CA ARG A 27 -5.55 -7.91 -11.78
C ARG A 27 -6.82 -8.66 -12.16
N SER A 28 -7.89 -8.51 -11.39
CA SER A 28 -9.18 -9.15 -11.71
C SER A 28 -9.73 -8.69 -13.06
N TRP A 29 -9.58 -7.40 -13.36
CA TRP A 29 -9.93 -6.85 -14.67
C TRP A 29 -9.07 -7.44 -15.79
N ALA A 30 -7.74 -7.46 -15.60
CA ALA A 30 -6.78 -7.98 -16.57
C ALA A 30 -6.96 -9.48 -16.87
N ALA A 31 -7.58 -10.24 -15.95
CA ALA A 31 -7.93 -11.64 -16.17
C ALA A 31 -9.01 -11.83 -17.25
N GLY A 32 -9.96 -10.88 -17.38
CA GLY A 32 -10.98 -10.89 -18.42
C GLY A 32 -10.59 -10.10 -19.67
N THR A 33 -9.98 -8.92 -19.49
CA THR A 33 -9.61 -8.04 -20.60
C THR A 33 -8.34 -7.25 -20.28
N ARG A 34 -7.35 -7.34 -21.15
CA ARG A 34 -6.08 -6.59 -21.01
C ARG A 34 -6.18 -5.20 -21.64
N ILE A 35 -7.25 -4.49 -21.32
CA ILE A 35 -7.56 -3.17 -21.85
C ILE A 35 -7.73 -2.20 -20.69
N CYS A 36 -7.10 -1.03 -20.76
CA CYS A 36 -7.20 0.00 -19.74
C CYS A 36 -8.68 0.39 -19.55
N PRO A 37 -9.23 0.34 -18.33
CA PRO A 37 -10.64 0.66 -18.11
C PRO A 37 -11.00 2.14 -18.36
N LEU A 38 -10.01 3.04 -18.40
CA LEU A 38 -10.20 4.46 -18.70
C LEU A 38 -10.00 4.76 -20.19
N ASP A 39 -8.80 4.52 -20.73
CA ASP A 39 -8.47 4.86 -22.13
C ASP A 39 -8.90 3.81 -23.15
N ARG A 40 -9.34 2.63 -22.69
CA ARG A 40 -9.63 1.48 -23.55
C ARG A 40 -8.46 1.05 -24.44
N ARG A 41 -7.23 1.33 -24.00
CA ARG A 41 -6.00 0.93 -24.68
C ARG A 41 -5.52 -0.45 -24.23
N PRO A 42 -5.09 -1.32 -25.16
CA PRO A 42 -4.54 -2.61 -24.79
C PRO A 42 -3.21 -2.43 -24.04
N PHE A 43 -3.02 -3.17 -22.95
CA PHE A 43 -1.77 -3.23 -22.21
C PHE A 43 -1.26 -4.66 -22.13
N ARG A 44 0.05 -4.83 -22.11
CA ARG A 44 0.67 -6.15 -21.97
C ARG A 44 1.09 -6.45 -20.54
N MET A 45 1.40 -5.41 -19.79
CA MET A 45 2.08 -5.51 -18.50
C MET A 45 1.45 -4.54 -17.50
N LEU A 46 1.43 -4.96 -16.24
CA LEU A 46 0.96 -4.19 -15.10
C LEU A 46 2.15 -3.86 -14.21
N GLN A 47 2.37 -2.59 -13.95
CA GLN A 47 3.37 -2.13 -12.97
C GLN A 47 2.69 -1.94 -11.63
N VAL A 48 3.15 -2.65 -10.60
CA VAL A 48 2.67 -2.47 -9.22
C VAL A 48 3.76 -1.74 -8.43
N ARG A 49 3.41 -0.62 -7.81
CA ARG A 49 4.32 0.20 -7.01
C ARG A 49 3.72 0.39 -5.62
N ALA A 50 4.54 0.21 -4.59
CA ALA A 50 4.14 0.57 -3.23
C ALA A 50 4.15 2.09 -3.10
N LEU A 51 3.01 2.67 -2.75
CA LEU A 51 2.98 4.01 -2.19
C LEU A 51 3.46 3.85 -0.74
N THR A 52 4.73 4.14 -0.49
CA THR A 52 5.17 4.47 0.88
C THR A 52 4.33 5.67 1.31
N GLN A 53 3.25 5.42 2.04
CA GLN A 53 2.55 6.43 2.80
C GLN A 53 3.36 6.60 4.10
N PRO A 54 4.08 7.70 4.31
CA PRO A 54 4.52 8.06 5.64
C PRO A 54 3.32 8.65 6.36
N ASP A 55 2.42 7.83 6.90
CA ASP A 55 1.51 8.32 7.94
C ASP A 55 1.24 7.27 9.00
N THR A 56 2.08 7.37 10.03
CA THR A 56 1.66 7.39 11.44
C THR A 56 1.03 6.11 12.02
N VAL A 57 1.91 5.22 12.51
CA VAL A 57 1.75 4.64 13.84
C VAL A 57 2.97 5.01 14.68
N LEU A 58 3.09 6.30 14.99
CA LEU A 58 3.61 6.72 16.28
C LEU A 58 2.39 7.08 17.12
N SER A 59 2.24 6.35 18.24
CA SER A 59 1.35 6.52 19.40
C SER A 59 0.65 5.19 19.69
N SER A 60 0.80 4.55 20.83
CA SER A 60 1.53 4.81 22.07
C SER A 60 1.58 3.47 22.84
N GLU A 61 2.12 3.46 24.06
CA GLU A 61 1.92 2.48 25.16
C GLU A 61 3.12 1.51 25.36
N LEU A 62 3.96 1.55 26.41
CA LEU A 62 4.00 2.30 27.67
C LEU A 62 5.43 2.46 28.22
N ALA A 63 5.60 3.52 29.02
CA ALA A 63 6.65 3.80 30.00
C ALA A 63 7.20 2.54 30.73
N THR A 64 8.46 2.47 31.16
CA THR A 64 9.04 3.34 32.20
C THR A 64 10.57 3.15 32.23
N GLY A 65 11.31 4.23 32.02
CA GLY A 65 12.67 4.33 32.55
C GLY A 65 12.60 4.88 33.97
N SER A 66 13.19 4.18 34.94
CA SER A 66 14.22 4.73 35.84
C SER A 66 14.40 3.84 37.08
N SER A 67 15.64 3.38 37.22
CA SER A 67 16.37 2.98 38.43
C SER A 67 15.69 3.16 39.79
N LYS A 68 15.78 2.08 40.58
CA LYS A 68 16.20 2.23 41.98
C LYS A 68 17.18 1.12 42.34
N ALA A 69 18.41 1.53 42.63
CA ALA A 69 19.30 0.76 43.48
C ALA A 69 18.59 0.50 44.80
N ASP A 70 18.60 -0.74 45.26
CA ASP A 70 18.44 -1.04 46.67
C ASP A 70 19.48 -2.09 47.07
N ALA A 71 20.25 -1.70 48.08
CA ALA A 71 21.28 -2.48 48.71
C ALA A 71 20.68 -3.16 49.95
N ARG A 72 20.79 -4.49 50.06
CA ARG A 72 21.34 -5.22 51.23
C ARG A 72 20.98 -6.71 51.25
N MET A 73 22.01 -7.48 51.60
CA MET A 73 22.04 -8.61 52.54
C MET A 73 21.29 -9.89 52.17
N TYR A 74 22.04 -10.94 51.84
CA TYR A 74 22.54 -11.92 52.83
C TYR A 74 23.81 -12.60 52.29
#